data_AF-A0A6G0A4X2-F1
#
_entry.id   AF-A0A6G0A4X2-F1
#
_cell.length_a   1.000
_cell.length_b   1.000
_cell.length_c   1.000
_cell.angle_alpha   90.00
_cell.angle_beta   90.00
_cell.angle_gamma   90.00
#
_symmetry.space_group_name_H-M   'P 1'
#
loop_
_entity.id
_entity.type
_entity.pdbx_description
1 polymer ?
#
loop_
_entity_poly.entity_id
_entity_poly.type
_entity_poly.pdbx_seq_one_letter_code
_entity_poly.pdbx_strand_id
1 'polypeptide(L)'
;MNAAPVVVCEIAPWIVLVAFGSLSAAAAGWAVVLAERERDPLPVAACVGALVCALNEPIYDLLGNITYAQNHPMAFNALGRDIPWFLVLGYLPWVGLLPYLVARRMAAGVSRRSLHLLALVSALSVVAVELAGTAVGAWAYYGPAPLKYLVVAPQMAPVPVVGGFLLYTIAFGLTGWRRALAGLVSATMALPMVFAAASWPLYVGLNSDVGAPLAWMAGAAMLGLTVAMVVATTGLAQRWRRGELALAGVSGAGRES
;
A
#
# COMPACT_ATOMS: atom_id res chain seq x y z
N MET A 1 -9.51 -23.18 10.11
CA MET A 1 -8.46 -22.47 9.34
C MET A 1 -7.50 -23.52 8.79
N ASN A 2 -7.14 -23.43 7.52
CA ASN A 2 -6.11 -24.31 6.95
C ASN A 2 -4.76 -23.96 7.59
N ALA A 3 -4.00 -24.98 8.01
CA ALA A 3 -2.65 -24.75 8.50
C ALA A 3 -1.78 -24.17 7.38
N ALA A 4 -0.97 -23.16 7.70
CA ALA A 4 -0.03 -22.60 6.74
C ALA A 4 0.97 -23.70 6.33
N PRO A 5 1.18 -23.92 5.03
CA PRO A 5 2.17 -24.90 4.58
C PRO A 5 3.58 -24.43 4.92
N VAL A 6 4.49 -25.37 5.13
CA VAL A 6 5.92 -25.07 5.22
C VAL A 6 6.45 -24.82 3.82
N VAL A 7 7.05 -23.65 3.62
CA VAL A 7 7.64 -23.23 2.34
C VAL A 7 9.14 -23.01 2.53
N VAL A 8 9.92 -23.40 1.52
CA VAL A 8 11.37 -23.19 1.44
C VAL A 8 11.68 -22.53 0.11
N CYS A 9 12.40 -21.42 0.14
CA CYS A 9 12.80 -20.71 -1.08
C CYS A 9 13.84 -21.54 -1.82
N GLU A 10 13.63 -21.74 -3.12
CA GLU A 10 14.47 -22.60 -3.98
C GLU A 10 15.84 -21.97 -4.27
N ILE A 11 15.89 -20.64 -4.23
CA ILE A 11 17.12 -19.86 -4.36
C ILE A 11 17.62 -19.42 -3.00
N ALA A 12 18.89 -19.02 -2.94
CA ALA A 12 19.43 -18.54 -1.68
C ALA A 12 18.68 -17.28 -1.19
N PRO A 13 18.17 -17.29 0.06
CA PRO A 13 17.27 -16.24 0.58
C PRO A 13 17.82 -14.82 0.56
N TRP A 14 19.15 -14.66 0.53
CA TRP A 14 19.76 -13.34 0.41
C TRP A 14 19.43 -12.65 -0.92
N ILE A 15 18.94 -13.34 -1.97
CA ILE A 15 18.83 -12.71 -3.31
C ILE A 15 17.58 -11.87 -3.28
N VAL A 16 16.52 -12.45 -2.70
CA VAL A 16 15.26 -11.77 -2.45
C VAL A 16 15.51 -10.58 -1.53
N LEU A 17 16.27 -10.76 -0.45
CA LEU A 17 16.61 -9.66 0.45
C LEU A 17 17.42 -8.55 -0.23
N VAL A 18 18.45 -8.89 -1.01
CA VAL A 18 19.28 -7.91 -1.73
C VAL A 18 18.48 -7.20 -2.82
N ALA A 19 17.61 -7.91 -3.54
CA ALA A 19 16.78 -7.32 -4.59
C ALA A 19 15.82 -6.26 -4.02
N PHE A 20 15.03 -6.63 -3.00
CA PHE A 20 14.14 -5.69 -2.31
C PHE A 20 14.93 -4.62 -1.55
N GLY A 21 15.97 -5.01 -0.84
CA GLY A 21 16.82 -4.09 -0.09
C GLY A 21 17.46 -3.02 -0.97
N SER A 22 17.92 -3.38 -2.18
CA SER A 22 18.48 -2.42 -3.14
C SER A 22 17.43 -1.45 -3.66
N LEU A 23 16.24 -1.94 -4.00
CA LEU A 23 15.12 -1.10 -4.43
C LEU A 23 14.71 -0.14 -3.30
N SER A 24 14.63 -0.64 -2.08
CA SER A 24 14.28 0.13 -0.89
C SER A 24 15.34 1.15 -0.51
N ALA A 25 16.63 0.81 -0.65
CA ALA A 25 17.73 1.75 -0.47
C ALA A 25 17.69 2.86 -1.52
N ALA A 26 17.39 2.54 -2.79
CA ALA A 26 17.20 3.55 -3.83
C ALA A 26 16.00 4.46 -3.52
N ALA A 27 14.87 3.90 -3.07
CA ALA A 27 13.70 4.67 -2.69
C ALA A 27 13.97 5.60 -1.49
N ALA A 28 14.60 5.07 -0.43
CA ALA A 28 14.97 5.85 0.75
C ALA A 28 16.01 6.94 0.41
N GLY A 29 17.03 6.61 -0.37
CA GLY A 29 18.03 7.56 -0.85
C GLY A 29 17.40 8.69 -1.68
N TRP A 30 16.46 8.34 -2.58
CA TRP A 30 15.73 9.35 -3.34
C TRP A 30 14.82 10.21 -2.46
N ALA A 31 14.17 9.63 -1.45
CA ALA A 31 13.37 10.38 -0.49
C ALA A 31 14.23 11.40 0.29
N VAL A 32 15.44 11.03 0.70
CA VAL A 32 16.41 11.95 1.34
C VAL A 32 16.84 13.04 0.36
N VAL A 33 17.18 12.70 -0.88
CA VAL A 33 17.55 13.69 -1.90
C VAL A 33 16.42 14.69 -2.14
N LEU A 34 15.17 14.23 -2.21
CA LEU A 34 14.01 15.12 -2.33
C LEU A 34 13.84 16.00 -1.09
N ALA A 35 14.02 15.43 0.11
CA ALA A 35 13.88 16.17 1.35
C ALA A 35 14.90 17.32 1.45
N GLU A 36 16.16 17.06 1.11
CA GLU A 36 17.22 18.05 1.13
C GLU A 36 17.01 19.13 0.06
N ARG A 37 16.72 18.72 -1.18
CA ARG A 37 16.55 19.66 -2.31
C ARG A 37 15.34 20.57 -2.14
N GLU A 38 14.25 20.05 -1.59
CA GLU A 38 13.00 20.79 -1.42
C GLU A 38 12.84 21.40 -0.01
N ARG A 39 13.82 21.14 0.89
CA ARG A 39 13.74 21.46 2.33
C ARG A 39 12.42 21.00 2.95
N ASP A 40 11.99 19.81 2.56
CA ASP A 40 10.70 19.23 2.90
C ASP A 40 10.90 17.88 3.61
N PRO A 41 10.54 17.72 4.89
CA PRO A 41 10.69 16.44 5.58
C PRO A 41 9.70 15.36 5.12
N LEU A 42 8.68 15.72 4.34
CA LEU A 42 7.56 14.85 3.98
C LEU A 42 7.95 13.50 3.32
N PRO A 43 8.82 13.43 2.28
CA PRO A 43 9.14 12.15 1.63
C PRO A 43 9.85 11.17 2.57
N VAL A 44 10.74 11.66 3.45
CA VAL A 44 11.42 10.83 4.46
C VAL A 44 10.43 10.36 5.51
N ALA A 45 9.58 11.27 6.02
CA ALA A 45 8.58 10.91 7.01
C ALA A 45 7.55 9.89 6.48
N ALA A 46 7.16 9.99 5.21
CA ALA A 46 6.32 8.99 4.55
C ALA A 46 7.02 7.62 4.46
N CYS A 47 8.32 7.59 4.15
CA CYS A 47 9.11 6.35 4.16
C CYS A 47 9.18 5.71 5.55
N VAL A 48 9.38 6.51 6.60
CA VAL A 48 9.33 6.01 7.99
C VAL A 48 7.94 5.48 8.33
N GLY A 49 6.88 6.21 7.96
CA GLY A 49 5.50 5.78 8.16
C GLY A 49 5.18 4.45 7.46
N ALA A 50 5.76 4.21 6.28
CA ALA A 50 5.63 2.95 5.56
C ALA A 50 6.31 1.77 6.29
N LEU A 51 7.48 1.98 6.91
CA LEU A 51 8.11 0.94 7.74
C LEU A 51 7.26 0.59 8.97
N VAL A 52 6.63 1.60 9.60
CA VAL A 52 5.67 1.36 10.69
C VAL A 52 4.42 0.65 10.16
N CYS A 53 3.98 0.95 8.94
CA CYS A 53 2.85 0.30 8.29
C CYS A 53 3.05 -1.22 8.19
N ALA A 54 4.29 -1.69 7.98
CA ALA A 54 4.63 -3.11 7.87
C ALA A 54 4.27 -3.93 9.11
N LEU A 55 4.04 -3.29 10.28
CA LEU A 55 3.52 -3.98 11.46
C LEU A 55 2.09 -4.53 11.26
N ASN A 56 1.36 -4.08 10.24
CA ASN A 56 0.05 -4.61 9.88
C ASN A 56 0.13 -5.88 9.02
N GLU A 57 1.30 -6.21 8.46
CA GLU A 57 1.47 -7.33 7.54
C GLU A 57 0.92 -8.66 8.06
N PRO A 58 1.16 -9.06 9.34
CA PRO A 58 0.60 -10.31 9.87
C PRO A 58 -0.93 -10.43 9.75
N ILE A 59 -1.65 -9.30 9.80
CA ILE A 59 -3.11 -9.27 9.67
C ILE A 59 -3.49 -9.65 8.24
N TYR A 60 -2.81 -9.09 7.24
CA TYR A 60 -3.08 -9.37 5.83
C TYR A 60 -2.61 -10.75 5.42
N ASP A 61 -1.52 -11.25 5.99
CA ASP A 61 -1.05 -12.62 5.75
C ASP A 61 -2.06 -13.65 6.24
N LEU A 62 -2.66 -13.41 7.42
CA LEU A 62 -3.70 -14.25 7.97
C LEU A 62 -4.96 -14.22 7.11
N LEU A 63 -5.46 -13.02 6.80
CA LEU A 63 -6.71 -12.86 6.03
C LEU A 63 -6.55 -13.31 4.58
N GLY A 64 -5.37 -13.08 4.00
CA GLY A 64 -4.98 -13.38 2.64
C GLY A 64 -4.30 -14.73 2.47
N ASN A 65 -4.29 -15.60 3.49
CA ASN A 65 -3.67 -16.92 3.47
C ASN A 65 -2.28 -16.94 2.79
N ILE A 66 -1.39 -16.06 3.23
CA ILE A 66 -0.02 -15.92 2.71
C ILE A 66 0.93 -16.58 3.70
N THR A 67 1.98 -17.22 3.22
CA THR A 67 3.09 -17.68 4.07
C THR A 67 4.42 -17.47 3.37
N TYR A 68 5.44 -17.10 4.13
CA TYR A 68 6.78 -16.84 3.65
C TYR A 68 7.69 -18.04 3.87
N ALA A 69 8.70 -18.19 3.02
CA ALA A 69 9.65 -19.27 3.17
C ALA A 69 10.46 -19.15 4.47
N GLN A 70 10.56 -20.25 5.21
CA GLN A 70 11.15 -20.26 6.56
C GLN A 70 12.66 -20.00 6.58
N ASN A 71 13.33 -20.18 5.44
CA ASN A 71 14.76 -19.93 5.30
C ASN A 71 15.09 -18.43 5.07
N HIS A 72 14.11 -17.53 4.99
CA HIS A 72 14.38 -16.09 4.92
C HIS A 72 14.92 -15.52 6.25
N PRO A 73 15.73 -14.45 6.19
CA PRO A 73 16.01 -13.64 7.38
C PRO A 73 14.74 -12.97 7.89
N MET A 74 14.28 -13.37 9.07
CA MET A 74 13.05 -12.86 9.69
C MET A 74 13.30 -11.56 10.43
N ALA A 75 12.38 -10.61 10.28
CA ALA A 75 12.40 -9.31 10.95
C ALA A 75 11.69 -9.36 12.30
N PHE A 76 10.48 -9.91 12.33
CA PHE A 76 9.71 -10.08 13.55
C PHE A 76 8.67 -11.21 13.41
N ASN A 77 8.16 -11.67 14.54
CA ASN A 77 7.01 -12.56 14.63
C ASN A 77 5.85 -11.85 15.31
N ALA A 78 4.66 -11.89 14.71
CA ALA A 78 3.45 -11.37 15.31
C ALA A 78 2.22 -12.12 14.80
N LEU A 79 1.20 -12.29 15.66
CA LEU A 79 -0.03 -13.05 15.35
C LEU A 79 0.23 -14.47 14.80
N GLY A 80 1.34 -15.10 15.20
CA GLY A 80 1.74 -16.42 14.71
C GLY A 80 2.30 -16.41 13.27
N ARG A 81 2.74 -15.26 12.77
CA ARG A 81 3.36 -15.09 11.44
C ARG A 81 4.77 -14.53 11.57
N ASP A 82 5.70 -15.21 10.90
CA ASP A 82 7.06 -14.72 10.69
C ASP A 82 7.10 -13.80 9.47
N ILE A 83 7.53 -12.56 9.69
CA ILE A 83 7.60 -11.53 8.67
C ILE A 83 9.06 -11.32 8.26
N PRO A 84 9.42 -11.54 6.98
CA PRO A 84 10.81 -11.44 6.53
C PRO A 84 11.26 -10.00 6.30
N TRP A 85 12.56 -9.74 6.44
CA TRP A 85 13.14 -8.40 6.24
C TRP A 85 12.90 -7.84 4.84
N PHE A 86 12.93 -8.67 3.80
CA PHE A 86 12.75 -8.19 2.42
C PHE A 86 11.37 -7.52 2.24
N LEU A 87 10.35 -8.03 2.93
CA LEU A 87 8.99 -7.54 2.86
C LEU A 87 8.84 -6.22 3.61
N VAL A 88 9.36 -6.15 4.84
CA VAL A 88 9.40 -4.91 5.63
C VAL A 88 10.08 -3.79 4.84
N LEU A 89 11.21 -4.08 4.22
CA LEU A 89 11.91 -3.12 3.38
C LEU A 89 11.10 -2.77 2.12
N GLY A 90 10.42 -3.75 1.53
CA GLY A 90 9.54 -3.57 0.37
C GLY A 90 8.47 -2.49 0.55
N TYR A 91 8.04 -2.20 1.78
CA TYR A 91 7.08 -1.12 2.02
C TYR A 91 7.57 0.27 1.57
N LEU A 92 8.88 0.54 1.59
CA LEU A 92 9.45 1.85 1.26
C LEU A 92 9.06 2.36 -0.15
N PRO A 93 9.33 1.63 -1.25
CA PRO A 93 8.96 2.07 -2.59
C PRO A 93 7.44 2.20 -2.80
N TRP A 94 6.63 1.21 -2.38
CA TRP A 94 5.19 1.17 -2.72
C TRP A 94 4.27 1.92 -1.74
N VAL A 95 4.60 1.97 -0.45
CA VAL A 95 3.77 2.55 0.62
C VAL A 95 4.37 3.87 1.15
N GLY A 96 5.66 4.12 0.93
CA GLY A 96 6.33 5.36 1.33
C GLY A 96 6.45 6.35 0.18
N LEU A 97 7.41 6.08 -0.72
CA LEU A 97 7.83 7.02 -1.75
C LEU A 97 6.78 7.20 -2.86
N LEU A 98 6.22 6.12 -3.40
CA LEU A 98 5.26 6.20 -4.50
C LEU A 98 4.01 7.05 -4.14
N PRO A 99 3.35 6.88 -2.98
CA PRO A 99 2.27 7.76 -2.55
C PRO A 99 2.68 9.24 -2.48
N TYR A 100 3.89 9.55 -2.00
CA TYR A 100 4.40 10.92 -2.00
C TYR A 100 4.53 11.49 -3.43
N LEU A 101 5.05 10.70 -4.37
CA LEU A 101 5.11 11.10 -5.77
C LEU A 101 3.71 11.31 -6.37
N VAL A 102 2.74 10.47 -6.00
CA VAL A 102 1.33 10.63 -6.40
C VAL A 102 0.75 11.94 -5.87
N ALA A 103 1.00 12.24 -4.58
CA ALA A 103 0.54 13.48 -3.94
C ALA A 103 1.03 14.72 -4.69
N ARG A 104 2.30 14.74 -5.09
CA ARG A 104 2.88 15.81 -5.91
C ARG A 104 2.18 15.94 -7.26
N ARG A 105 1.86 14.83 -7.93
CA ARG A 105 1.14 14.85 -9.21
C ARG A 105 -0.29 15.34 -9.06
N MET A 106 -0.97 14.99 -7.96
CA MET A 106 -2.30 15.51 -7.63
C MET A 106 -2.27 17.02 -7.42
N ALA A 107 -1.31 17.52 -6.63
CA ALA A 107 -1.09 18.95 -6.38
C ALA A 107 -0.74 19.72 -7.65
N ALA A 108 0.10 19.14 -8.51
CA ALA A 108 0.49 19.71 -9.80
C ALA A 108 -0.64 19.73 -10.85
N GLY A 109 -1.83 19.24 -10.51
CA GLY A 109 -2.98 19.36 -11.38
C GLY A 109 -3.13 18.26 -12.44
N VAL A 110 -2.33 17.19 -12.35
CA VAL A 110 -2.28 16.13 -13.37
C VAL A 110 -3.67 15.50 -13.61
N SER A 111 -3.92 15.08 -14.85
CA SER A 111 -5.21 14.51 -15.27
C SER A 111 -5.56 13.21 -14.50
N ARG A 112 -6.85 12.96 -14.28
CA ARG A 112 -7.32 11.71 -13.65
C ARG A 112 -6.87 10.47 -14.43
N ARG A 113 -6.88 10.53 -15.76
CA ARG A 113 -6.40 9.44 -16.62
C ARG A 113 -4.94 9.07 -16.34
N SER A 114 -4.08 10.07 -16.16
CA SER A 114 -2.68 9.83 -15.82
C SER A 114 -2.52 9.22 -14.42
N LEU A 115 -3.35 9.62 -13.45
CA LEU A 115 -3.36 9.01 -12.12
C LEU A 115 -3.89 7.56 -12.15
N HIS A 116 -4.89 7.26 -12.99
CA HIS A 116 -5.36 5.89 -13.22
C HIS A 116 -4.28 5.02 -13.85
N LEU A 117 -3.54 5.55 -14.83
CA LEU A 117 -2.41 4.84 -15.42
C LEU A 117 -1.31 4.56 -14.39
N LEU A 118 -1.03 5.52 -13.50
CA LEU A 118 -0.08 5.32 -12.40
C LEU A 118 -0.53 4.20 -11.45
N ALA A 119 -1.82 4.15 -11.11
CA ALA A 119 -2.40 3.09 -10.30
C ALA A 119 -2.27 1.71 -10.98
N LEU A 120 -2.53 1.66 -12.29
CA LEU A 120 -2.35 0.44 -13.08
C LEU A 120 -0.88 0.00 -13.11
N VAL A 121 0.06 0.91 -13.36
CA VAL A 121 1.50 0.61 -13.33
C VAL A 121 1.93 0.12 -11.96
N SER A 122 1.40 0.69 -10.88
CA SER A 122 1.63 0.20 -9.52
C SER A 122 1.18 -1.25 -9.36
N ALA A 123 -0.07 -1.57 -9.72
CA ALA A 123 -0.57 -2.94 -9.63
C ALA A 123 0.26 -3.91 -10.51
N LEU A 124 0.60 -3.54 -11.73
CA LEU A 124 1.42 -4.37 -12.63
C LEU A 124 2.83 -4.60 -12.06
N SER A 125 3.42 -3.62 -11.39
CA SER A 125 4.71 -3.79 -10.73
C SER A 125 4.63 -4.83 -9.61
N VAL A 126 3.53 -4.87 -8.86
CA VAL A 126 3.30 -5.88 -7.83
C VAL A 126 3.00 -7.24 -8.46
N VAL A 127 2.24 -7.32 -9.56
CA VAL A 127 2.07 -8.58 -10.31
C VAL A 127 3.43 -9.18 -10.69
N ALA A 128 4.36 -8.37 -11.17
CA ALA A 128 5.70 -8.85 -11.54
C ALA A 128 6.46 -9.41 -10.32
N VAL A 129 6.40 -8.71 -9.19
CA VAL A 129 7.00 -9.16 -7.92
C VAL A 129 6.38 -10.46 -7.43
N GLU A 130 5.05 -10.56 -7.46
CA GLU A 130 4.29 -11.74 -7.08
C GLU A 130 4.64 -12.97 -7.92
N LEU A 131 4.68 -12.81 -9.24
CA LEU A 131 5.05 -13.90 -10.15
C LEU A 131 6.51 -14.34 -9.90
N ALA A 132 7.43 -13.39 -9.72
CA ALA A 132 8.83 -13.73 -9.47
C ALA A 132 9.02 -14.43 -8.12
N GLY A 133 8.39 -13.93 -7.05
CA GLY A 133 8.52 -14.48 -5.70
C GLY A 133 7.89 -15.85 -5.54
N THR A 134 6.67 -16.03 -6.06
CA THR A 134 5.99 -17.32 -6.01
C THR A 134 6.66 -18.37 -6.89
N ALA A 135 7.27 -17.98 -8.01
CA ALA A 135 7.99 -18.91 -8.89
C ALA A 135 9.26 -19.52 -8.26
N VAL A 136 9.88 -18.82 -7.30
CA VAL A 136 11.07 -19.33 -6.57
C VAL A 136 10.74 -19.80 -5.15
N GLY A 137 9.44 -19.89 -4.83
CA GLY A 137 8.97 -20.29 -3.51
C GLY A 137 9.38 -19.34 -2.38
N ALA A 138 9.59 -18.03 -2.65
CA ALA A 138 9.88 -17.05 -1.60
C ALA A 138 8.67 -16.83 -0.67
N TRP A 139 7.46 -16.95 -1.22
CA TRP A 139 6.20 -17.04 -0.49
C TRP A 139 5.19 -17.86 -1.28
N ALA A 140 4.13 -18.28 -0.61
CA ALA A 140 3.02 -18.99 -1.21
C ALA A 140 1.68 -18.50 -0.69
N TYR A 141 0.69 -18.52 -1.57
CA TYR A 141 -0.71 -18.40 -1.23
C TYR A 141 -1.29 -19.80 -1.06
N TYR A 142 -1.94 -20.03 0.07
CA TYR A 142 -2.59 -21.30 0.36
C TYR A 142 -4.12 -21.13 0.46
N GLY A 143 -4.83 -22.24 0.36
CA GLY A 143 -6.29 -22.24 0.28
C GLY A 143 -6.84 -22.18 -1.15
N PRO A 144 -8.17 -22.15 -1.29
CA PRO A 144 -8.84 -22.23 -2.58
C PRO A 144 -8.73 -20.92 -3.39
N ALA A 145 -9.21 -20.99 -4.63
CA ALA A 145 -9.46 -19.80 -5.45
C ALA A 145 -10.27 -18.74 -4.68
N PRO A 146 -10.09 -17.45 -4.95
CA PRO A 146 -9.39 -16.90 -6.12
C PRO A 146 -7.94 -16.44 -5.86
N LEU A 147 -7.43 -16.51 -4.62
CA LEU A 147 -6.11 -15.97 -4.27
C LEU A 147 -4.95 -16.59 -5.03
N LYS A 148 -5.00 -17.90 -5.28
CA LYS A 148 -4.01 -18.62 -6.10
C LYS A 148 -3.79 -17.96 -7.48
N TYR A 149 -4.77 -17.18 -7.98
CA TYR A 149 -4.75 -16.57 -9.30
C TYR A 149 -4.73 -15.04 -9.27
N LEU A 150 -5.46 -14.41 -8.35
CA LEU A 150 -5.56 -12.96 -8.26
C LEU A 150 -4.39 -12.33 -7.51
N VAL A 151 -3.82 -13.04 -6.53
CA VAL A 151 -2.73 -12.57 -5.68
C VAL A 151 -3.08 -11.23 -4.99
N VAL A 152 -2.14 -10.59 -4.29
CA VAL A 152 -2.38 -9.27 -3.66
C VAL A 152 -2.29 -8.09 -4.63
N ALA A 153 -1.77 -8.31 -5.83
CA ALA A 153 -1.42 -7.23 -6.75
C ALA A 153 -2.55 -6.26 -7.12
N PRO A 154 -3.81 -6.69 -7.37
CA PRO A 154 -4.91 -5.76 -7.65
C PRO A 154 -5.22 -4.83 -6.46
N GLN A 155 -5.02 -5.30 -5.23
CA GLN A 155 -5.28 -4.56 -4.00
C GLN A 155 -4.30 -3.39 -3.83
N MET A 156 -3.13 -3.48 -4.46
CA MET A 156 -2.09 -2.44 -4.43
C MET A 156 -2.31 -1.31 -5.44
N ALA A 157 -3.26 -1.40 -6.38
CA ALA A 157 -3.62 -0.28 -7.25
C ALA A 157 -4.10 0.97 -6.47
N PRO A 158 -5.06 0.85 -5.54
CA PRO A 158 -5.55 1.99 -4.76
C PRO A 158 -4.57 2.54 -3.71
N VAL A 159 -3.65 1.73 -3.16
CA VAL A 159 -2.73 2.15 -2.07
C VAL A 159 -1.98 3.46 -2.37
N PRO A 160 -1.23 3.60 -3.47
CA PRO A 160 -0.51 4.84 -3.76
C PRO A 160 -1.44 6.02 -4.07
N VAL A 161 -2.63 5.77 -4.61
CA VAL A 161 -3.62 6.80 -4.90
C VAL A 161 -4.22 7.35 -3.61
N VAL A 162 -4.61 6.47 -2.69
CA VAL A 162 -5.19 6.83 -1.38
C VAL A 162 -4.14 7.48 -0.49
N GLY A 163 -2.95 6.88 -0.37
CA GLY A 163 -1.85 7.49 0.37
C GLY A 163 -1.45 8.84 -0.21
N GLY A 164 -1.39 8.97 -1.54
CA GLY A 164 -1.11 10.24 -2.20
C GLY A 164 -2.18 11.30 -1.94
N PHE A 165 -3.45 10.92 -1.90
CA PHE A 165 -4.55 11.83 -1.57
C PHE A 165 -4.50 12.28 -0.10
N LEU A 166 -4.23 11.37 0.84
CA LEU A 166 -4.06 11.72 2.25
C LEU A 166 -2.89 12.71 2.44
N LEU A 167 -1.74 12.43 1.83
CA LEU A 167 -0.59 13.33 1.86
C LEU A 167 -0.92 14.70 1.23
N TYR A 168 -1.59 14.70 0.07
CA TYR A 168 -1.96 15.92 -0.63
C TYR A 168 -2.95 16.79 0.16
N THR A 169 -3.92 16.18 0.84
CA THR A 169 -4.96 16.94 1.55
C THR A 169 -4.55 17.35 2.95
N ILE A 170 -3.78 16.51 3.65
CA ILE A 170 -3.39 16.74 5.04
C ILE A 170 -2.04 17.44 5.13
N ALA A 171 -1.01 16.93 4.45
CA ALA A 171 0.35 17.40 4.65
C ALA A 171 0.68 18.69 3.90
N PHE A 172 0.08 18.92 2.72
CA PHE A 172 0.49 20.04 1.85
C PHE A 172 0.16 21.43 2.42
N GLY A 173 -0.83 21.55 3.30
CA GLY A 173 -1.14 22.77 4.04
C GLY A 173 -0.32 22.95 5.33
N LEU A 174 0.54 21.99 5.69
CA LEU A 174 1.32 21.98 6.91
C LEU A 174 2.80 22.26 6.64
N THR A 175 3.50 22.75 7.67
CA THR A 175 4.94 23.03 7.65
C THR A 175 5.64 22.39 8.86
N GLY A 176 6.98 22.29 8.79
CA GLY A 176 7.81 21.80 9.89
C GLY A 176 7.44 20.40 10.37
N TRP A 177 7.48 20.19 11.69
CA TRP A 177 7.23 18.87 12.29
C TRP A 177 5.79 18.37 12.06
N ARG A 178 4.79 19.27 11.96
CA ARG A 178 3.39 18.88 11.69
C ARG A 178 3.26 18.24 10.31
N ARG A 179 4.00 18.76 9.33
CA ARG A 179 4.10 18.19 7.99
C ARG A 179 4.75 16.81 8.01
N ALA A 180 5.83 16.65 8.76
CA ALA A 180 6.48 15.35 8.93
C ALA A 180 5.53 14.33 9.60
N LEU A 181 4.85 14.72 10.67
CA LEU A 181 3.86 13.87 11.34
C LEU A 181 2.71 13.47 10.40
N ALA A 182 2.18 14.41 9.61
CA ALA A 182 1.17 14.10 8.60
C ALA A 182 1.68 13.11 7.55
N GLY A 183 2.96 13.22 7.16
CA GLY A 183 3.64 12.25 6.31
C GLY A 183 3.65 10.85 6.89
N LEU A 184 4.14 10.74 8.12
CA LEU A 184 4.23 9.49 8.85
C LEU A 184 2.86 8.84 9.00
N VAL A 185 1.88 9.57 9.55
CA VAL A 185 0.53 9.03 9.81
C VAL A 185 -0.17 8.62 8.52
N SER A 186 -0.09 9.44 7.46
CA SER A 186 -0.74 9.13 6.18
C SER A 186 -0.18 7.84 5.58
N ALA A 187 1.15 7.67 5.57
CA ALA A 187 1.79 6.47 5.04
C ALA A 187 1.52 5.23 5.91
N THR A 188 1.47 5.37 7.23
CA THR A 188 1.14 4.26 8.14
C THR A 188 -0.31 3.76 7.95
N MET A 189 -1.25 4.66 7.61
CA MET A 189 -2.67 4.30 7.53
C MET A 189 -3.17 3.93 6.13
N ALA A 190 -2.49 4.37 5.07
CA ALA A 190 -2.98 4.23 3.70
C ALA A 190 -3.28 2.80 3.28
N LEU A 191 -2.33 1.88 3.48
CA LEU A 191 -2.52 0.47 3.12
C LEU A 191 -3.61 -0.21 3.96
N PRO A 192 -3.62 -0.08 5.31
CA PRO A 192 -4.70 -0.62 6.13
C PRO A 192 -6.10 -0.13 5.76
N MET A 193 -6.23 1.16 5.47
CA MET A 193 -7.51 1.72 5.02
C MET A 193 -7.99 1.07 3.72
N VAL A 194 -7.09 0.90 2.76
CA VAL A 194 -7.39 0.28 1.47
C VAL A 194 -7.77 -1.19 1.63
N PHE A 195 -6.96 -1.95 2.38
CA PHE A 195 -7.18 -3.38 2.54
C PHE A 195 -8.47 -3.66 3.31
N ALA A 196 -8.76 -2.86 4.34
CA ALA A 196 -10.03 -2.96 5.06
C ALA A 196 -11.24 -2.56 4.18
N ALA A 197 -11.12 -1.51 3.37
CA ALA A 197 -12.24 -0.98 2.60
C ALA A 197 -12.54 -1.77 1.31
N ALA A 198 -11.51 -2.23 0.60
CA ALA A 198 -11.64 -2.82 -0.73
C ALA A 198 -11.40 -4.34 -0.74
N SER A 199 -10.54 -4.86 0.15
CA SER A 199 -10.14 -6.27 0.11
C SER A 199 -10.99 -7.20 0.98
N TRP A 200 -11.82 -6.65 1.86
CA TRP A 200 -12.65 -7.44 2.78
C TRP A 200 -13.54 -8.49 2.09
N PRO A 201 -14.14 -8.29 0.89
CA PRO A 201 -14.98 -9.34 0.31
C PRO A 201 -14.16 -10.59 0.04
N LEU A 202 -12.95 -10.43 -0.51
CA LEU A 202 -12.02 -11.54 -0.72
C LEU A 202 -11.70 -12.25 0.59
N TYR A 203 -11.36 -11.51 1.66
CA TYR A 203 -11.07 -12.10 2.96
C TYR A 203 -12.23 -12.89 3.54
N VAL A 204 -13.46 -12.39 3.40
CA VAL A 204 -14.67 -13.12 3.79
C VAL A 204 -14.80 -14.41 2.97
N GLY A 205 -14.65 -14.33 1.65
CA GLY A 205 -14.74 -15.51 0.77
C GLY A 205 -13.69 -16.59 1.09
N LEU A 206 -12.49 -16.19 1.52
CA LEU A 206 -11.41 -17.12 1.87
C LEU A 206 -11.52 -17.76 3.25
N ASN A 207 -12.18 -17.05 4.17
CA ASN A 207 -12.29 -17.44 5.57
C ASN A 207 -13.70 -17.94 5.93
N SER A 208 -14.57 -18.12 4.94
CA SER A 208 -15.92 -18.68 5.09
C SER A 208 -16.01 -20.04 4.42
N ASP A 209 -16.90 -20.90 4.92
CA ASP A 209 -17.20 -22.19 4.31
C ASP A 209 -18.17 -22.01 3.13
N VAL A 210 -17.65 -21.45 2.03
CA VAL A 210 -18.42 -21.12 0.82
C VAL A 210 -17.88 -21.88 -0.38
N GLY A 211 -18.79 -22.29 -1.27
CA GLY A 211 -18.42 -22.93 -2.53
C GLY A 211 -17.63 -22.01 -3.47
N ALA A 212 -16.88 -22.61 -4.39
CA ALA A 212 -16.02 -21.88 -5.34
C ALA A 212 -16.71 -20.73 -6.10
N PRO A 213 -17.99 -20.85 -6.56
CA PRO A 213 -18.66 -19.74 -7.24
C PRO A 213 -18.74 -18.47 -6.38
N LEU A 214 -19.08 -18.62 -5.10
CA LEU A 214 -19.21 -17.48 -4.18
C LEU A 214 -17.83 -16.89 -3.81
N ALA A 215 -16.80 -17.73 -3.68
CA ALA A 215 -15.43 -17.27 -3.49
C ALA A 215 -14.93 -16.42 -4.68
N TRP A 216 -15.25 -16.82 -5.92
CA TRP A 216 -14.96 -16.03 -7.12
C TRP A 216 -15.76 -14.74 -7.18
N MET A 217 -17.04 -14.76 -6.83
CA MET A 217 -17.86 -13.53 -6.73
C MET A 217 -17.28 -12.55 -5.71
N ALA A 218 -16.79 -13.05 -4.57
CA ALA A 218 -16.11 -12.25 -3.57
C ALA A 218 -14.80 -11.63 -4.09
N GLY A 219 -14.01 -12.40 -4.85
CA GLY A 219 -12.83 -11.87 -5.57
C GLY A 219 -13.19 -10.78 -6.59
N ALA A 220 -14.24 -11.00 -7.40
CA ALA A 220 -14.73 -10.01 -8.36
C ALA A 220 -15.25 -8.75 -7.68
N ALA A 221 -15.94 -8.88 -6.54
CA ALA A 221 -16.38 -7.75 -5.72
C ALA A 221 -15.20 -6.94 -5.20
N MET A 222 -14.14 -7.59 -4.70
CA MET A 222 -12.89 -6.93 -4.33
C MET A 222 -12.30 -6.15 -5.50
N LEU A 223 -12.20 -6.76 -6.69
CA LEU A 223 -11.69 -6.06 -7.89
C LEU A 223 -12.54 -4.82 -8.22
N GLY A 224 -13.87 -4.93 -8.15
CA GLY A 224 -14.78 -3.80 -8.33
C GLY A 224 -14.52 -2.68 -7.32
N LEU A 225 -14.32 -3.02 -6.04
CA LEU A 225 -14.02 -2.05 -4.99
C LEU A 225 -12.64 -1.39 -5.16
N THR A 226 -11.61 -2.13 -5.59
CA THR A 226 -10.28 -1.54 -5.84
C THR A 226 -10.32 -0.49 -6.95
N VAL A 227 -11.02 -0.79 -8.06
CA VAL A 227 -11.23 0.16 -9.17
C VAL A 227 -12.07 1.34 -8.71
N ALA A 228 -13.18 1.09 -8.00
CA ALA A 228 -14.03 2.15 -7.47
C ALA A 228 -13.25 3.10 -6.55
N MET A 229 -12.36 2.57 -5.70
CA MET A 229 -11.54 3.37 -4.79
C MET A 229 -10.54 4.26 -5.54
N VAL A 230 -9.89 3.76 -6.59
CA VAL A 230 -9.04 4.57 -7.47
C VAL A 230 -9.85 5.69 -8.15
N VAL A 231 -11.00 5.35 -8.75
CA VAL A 231 -11.85 6.30 -9.46
C VAL A 231 -12.40 7.38 -8.53
N ALA A 232 -12.88 6.99 -7.35
CA ALA A 232 -13.41 7.88 -6.33
C ALA A 232 -12.32 8.80 -5.77
N THR A 233 -11.18 8.25 -5.36
CA THR A 233 -10.09 9.03 -4.75
C THR A 233 -9.50 10.05 -5.73
N THR A 234 -9.28 9.67 -6.99
CA THR A 234 -8.84 10.63 -8.02
C THR A 234 -9.91 11.69 -8.33
N GLY A 235 -11.18 11.35 -8.22
CA GLY A 235 -12.29 12.31 -8.30
C GLY A 235 -12.27 13.29 -7.14
N LEU A 236 -12.12 12.80 -5.91
CA LEU A 236 -11.98 13.62 -4.70
C LEU A 236 -10.77 14.54 -4.78
N ALA A 237 -9.61 14.06 -5.25
CA ALA A 237 -8.42 14.88 -5.46
C ALA A 237 -8.68 16.06 -6.41
N GLN A 238 -9.44 15.85 -7.49
CA GLN A 238 -9.82 16.91 -8.41
C GLN A 238 -10.80 17.91 -7.78
N ARG A 239 -11.82 17.42 -7.06
CA ARG A 239 -12.80 18.28 -6.36
C ARG A 239 -12.13 19.11 -5.26
N TRP A 240 -11.22 18.50 -4.50
CA TRP A 240 -10.39 19.17 -3.49
C TRP A 240 -9.60 20.32 -4.11
N ARG A 241 -8.90 20.07 -5.21
CA ARG A 241 -8.14 21.10 -5.93
C ARG A 241 -9.01 22.26 -6.43
N ARG A 242 -10.26 21.98 -6.81
CA ARG A 242 -11.23 23.00 -7.23
C ARG A 242 -11.88 23.77 -6.07
N GLY A 243 -11.53 23.45 -4.82
CA GLY A 243 -12.13 24.06 -3.63
C GLY A 243 -13.57 23.58 -3.34
N GLU A 244 -14.06 22.57 -4.06
CA GLU A 244 -15.44 22.06 -3.93
C GLU A 244 -15.65 21.22 -2.66
N LEU A 245 -14.57 20.86 -1.97
CA LEU A 245 -14.56 20.05 -0.74
C LEU A 245 -14.09 20.87 0.46
N ALA A 246 -14.22 22.20 0.42
CA ALA A 246 -13.91 23.05 1.57
C ALA A 246 -14.59 22.50 2.82
N LEU A 247 -13.83 22.34 3.91
CA LEU A 247 -14.38 22.10 5.23
C LEU A 247 -15.35 23.25 5.51
N ALA A 248 -16.65 22.96 5.47
CA ALA A 248 -17.68 23.90 5.87
C ALA A 248 -17.45 24.23 7.35
N GLY A 249 -16.76 25.34 7.63
CA GLY A 249 -16.64 25.87 8.99
C GLY A 249 -15.24 26.27 9.41
N VAL A 250 -14.68 27.34 8.84
CA VAL A 250 -13.92 28.38 9.58
C VAL A 250 -14.00 29.70 8.77
N SER A 251 -15.20 30.20 8.51
CA SER A 251 -15.37 31.53 7.88
C SER A 251 -16.44 32.38 8.56
N GLY A 252 -16.69 32.13 9.85
CA GLY A 252 -17.70 32.83 10.66
C GLY A 252 -17.17 33.52 11.92
N ALA A 253 -15.86 33.55 12.16
CA ALA A 253 -15.27 34.23 13.32
C ALA A 253 -14.34 35.34 12.83
N GLY A 254 -14.81 36.59 12.83
CA GLY A 254 -13.95 37.76 12.59
C GLY A 254 -14.51 38.80 11.61
N ARG A 255 -15.79 39.19 11.75
CA ARG A 255 -16.28 40.50 11.32
C ARG A 255 -17.30 41.03 12.33
N GLU A 256 -16.83 41.27 13.56
CA GLU A 256 -17.49 42.17 14.51
C GLU A 256 -16.42 42.96 15.28
N SER A 257 -16.12 44.15 14.77
CA SER A 257 -15.94 45.45 15.47
C SER A 257 -15.18 46.41 14.55
#